data_AF-A0A453P3J9-F1
#
_entry.id   AF-A0A453P3J9-F1
#
_cell.length_a   1.000
_cell.length_b   1.000
_cell.length_c   1.000
_cell.angle_alpha   90.00
_cell.angle_beta   90.00
_cell.angle_gamma   90.00
#
_symmetry.space_group_name_H-M   'P 1'
#
loop_
_entity.id
_entity.type
_entity.pdbx_description
1 polymer ?
#
loop_
_entity_poly.entity_id
_entity_poly.type
_entity_poly.pdbx_seq_one_letter_code
_entity_poly.pdbx_strand_id
1 'polypeptide(L)'
;PKPPVPCISILSRSQAHVRREQMGAALVPLLVSVVLMVVAAARAPAASAAPRAFFVFGDSLVDNGNNNYLLTTARADAPPYGIDFPSHRATGRFSNGLNIPDIISEHLGAEPALPYLSPELRGAKLLVGANFASAGVGILNDTGVQFVNIIRMGDQLRYFGEYQRKLRAFAGEEQAARLVSGALVLVTLGGNDFVNNYYLVPMSMRSRQYALPDYVRFIVSEYRKILALQADTADSCMHAAIEL
;
A
#
# COMPACT_ATOMS: atom_id res chain seq x y z
N PRO A 1 -40.60 -39.52 88.76
CA PRO A 1 -40.97 -39.08 87.40
C PRO A 1 -41.35 -37.60 87.35
N LYS A 2 -40.45 -36.76 86.83
CA LYS A 2 -40.72 -35.42 86.30
C LYS A 2 -39.86 -35.26 85.04
N PRO A 3 -40.38 -34.77 83.90
CA PRO A 3 -39.60 -34.68 82.68
C PRO A 3 -38.65 -33.47 82.74
N PRO A 4 -37.54 -33.47 81.99
CA PRO A 4 -36.71 -32.29 81.83
C PRO A 4 -37.39 -31.29 80.89
N VAL A 5 -37.29 -30.01 81.22
CA VAL A 5 -37.76 -28.87 80.41
C VAL A 5 -36.76 -28.63 79.28
N PRO A 6 -37.19 -28.36 78.03
CA PRO A 6 -36.24 -28.04 76.96
C PRO A 6 -35.78 -26.59 77.08
N CYS A 7 -34.47 -26.37 77.18
CA CYS A 7 -33.87 -25.08 76.89
C CYS A 7 -33.92 -24.83 75.38
N ILE A 8 -34.83 -23.95 74.94
CA ILE A 8 -34.82 -23.39 73.60
C ILE A 8 -33.66 -22.41 73.52
N SER A 9 -32.63 -22.77 72.76
CA SER A 9 -31.54 -21.87 72.38
C SER A 9 -32.06 -20.86 71.34
N ILE A 10 -32.29 -19.62 71.77
CA ILE A 10 -32.50 -18.47 70.87
C ILE A 10 -31.13 -18.11 70.29
N LEU A 11 -30.71 -18.81 69.24
CA LEU A 11 -29.57 -18.41 68.43
C LEU A 11 -30.02 -17.37 67.39
N SER A 12 -29.84 -16.11 67.80
CA SER A 12 -29.40 -14.97 66.99
C SER A 12 -29.92 -14.88 65.54
N ARG A 13 -31.08 -14.23 65.36
CA ARG A 13 -31.51 -13.64 64.07
C ARG A 13 -30.62 -12.46 63.61
N SER A 14 -29.66 -12.02 64.42
CA SER A 14 -28.87 -10.80 64.16
C SER A 14 -27.74 -10.98 63.14
N GLN A 15 -27.25 -12.20 62.92
CA GLN A 15 -26.09 -12.42 62.03
C GLN A 15 -26.45 -12.54 60.54
N ALA A 16 -27.70 -12.89 60.21
CA ALA A 16 -28.14 -13.03 58.82
C ALA A 16 -28.41 -11.69 58.13
N HIS A 17 -28.82 -10.66 58.87
CA HIS A 17 -29.14 -9.34 58.30
C HIS A 17 -27.87 -8.56 57.92
N VAL A 18 -26.82 -8.65 58.75
CA VAL A 18 -25.54 -7.96 58.50
C VAL A 18 -24.79 -8.51 57.27
N ARG A 19 -24.85 -9.82 57.03
CA ARG A 19 -24.24 -10.43 55.81
C ARG A 19 -24.95 -10.02 54.52
N ARG A 20 -26.26 -9.79 54.57
CA ARG A 20 -27.05 -9.39 53.40
C ARG A 20 -26.75 -7.96 52.94
N GLU A 21 -26.48 -7.05 53.87
CA GLU A 21 -26.07 -5.67 53.55
C GLU A 21 -24.62 -5.57 53.07
N GLN A 22 -23.70 -6.36 53.64
CA GLN A 22 -22.30 -6.38 53.18
C GLN A 22 -22.11 -6.98 51.79
N MET A 23 -22.91 -7.98 51.39
CA MET A 23 -22.87 -8.54 50.03
C MET A 23 -23.39 -7.57 48.96
N GLY A 24 -24.39 -6.74 49.28
CA GLY A 24 -24.89 -5.71 48.36
C GLY A 24 -23.90 -4.56 48.15
N ALA A 25 -23.19 -4.16 49.21
CA ALA A 25 -22.22 -3.06 49.17
C ALA A 25 -20.97 -3.36 48.32
N ALA A 26 -20.58 -4.63 48.18
CA ALA A 26 -19.46 -5.06 47.33
C ALA A 26 -19.85 -5.31 45.86
N LEU A 27 -21.13 -5.57 45.58
CA LEU A 27 -21.62 -5.88 44.24
C LEU A 27 -21.70 -4.63 43.35
N VAL A 28 -22.08 -3.49 43.93
CA VAL A 28 -22.19 -2.20 43.24
C VAL A 28 -20.83 -1.70 42.71
N PRO A 29 -19.74 -1.62 43.51
CA PRO A 29 -18.44 -1.19 42.99
C PRO A 29 -17.85 -2.18 41.98
N LEU A 30 -18.17 -3.48 42.10
CA LEU A 30 -17.79 -4.49 41.11
C LEU A 30 -18.49 -4.26 39.77
N LEU A 31 -19.80 -4.01 39.78
CA LEU A 31 -20.57 -3.69 38.57
C LEU A 31 -20.09 -2.40 37.91
N VAL A 32 -19.81 -1.36 38.70
CA VAL A 32 -19.26 -0.09 38.20
C VAL A 32 -17.88 -0.30 37.58
N SER A 33 -17.01 -1.09 38.20
CA SER A 33 -15.69 -1.44 37.66
C SER A 33 -15.81 -2.22 36.34
N VAL A 34 -16.74 -3.19 36.25
CA VAL A 34 -17.00 -3.95 35.02
C VAL A 34 -17.53 -3.03 33.92
N VAL A 35 -18.48 -2.14 34.22
CA VAL A 35 -18.99 -1.16 33.25
C VAL A 35 -17.90 -0.22 32.77
N LEU A 36 -17.03 0.27 33.67
CA LEU A 36 -15.88 1.10 33.30
C LEU A 36 -14.90 0.35 32.39
N MET A 37 -14.63 -0.93 32.66
CA MET A 37 -13.77 -1.79 31.82
C MET A 37 -14.38 -2.02 30.43
N VAL A 38 -15.69 -2.27 30.36
CA VAL A 38 -16.41 -2.45 29.08
C VAL A 38 -16.43 -1.15 28.28
N VAL A 39 -16.66 -0.01 28.92
CA VAL A 39 -16.65 1.30 28.29
C VAL A 39 -15.24 1.69 27.81
N ALA A 40 -14.19 1.33 28.56
CA ALA A 40 -12.81 1.52 28.14
C ALA A 40 -12.45 0.62 26.94
N ALA A 41 -12.88 -0.64 26.94
CA ALA A 41 -12.69 -1.56 25.82
C ALA A 41 -13.47 -1.12 24.55
N ALA A 42 -14.68 -0.57 24.70
CA ALA A 42 -15.48 -0.04 23.60
C ALA A 42 -14.94 1.31 23.05
N ARG A 43 -14.04 1.97 23.78
CA ARG A 43 -13.33 3.18 23.35
C ARG A 43 -11.90 2.90 22.87
N ALA A 44 -11.44 1.65 22.90
CA ALA A 44 -10.21 1.31 22.22
C ALA A 44 -10.38 1.67 20.75
N PRO A 45 -9.50 2.50 20.16
CA PRO A 45 -9.54 2.73 18.72
C PRO A 45 -9.49 1.34 18.08
N ALA A 46 -10.44 1.05 17.19
CA ALA A 46 -10.34 -0.13 16.34
C ALA A 46 -8.91 -0.12 15.80
N ALA A 47 -8.14 -1.18 16.05
CA ALA A 47 -6.76 -1.25 15.62
C ALA A 47 -6.76 -0.93 14.12
N SER A 48 -6.35 0.29 13.76
CA SER A 48 -6.25 0.65 12.35
C SER A 48 -5.24 -0.35 11.81
N ALA A 49 -5.66 -1.18 10.87
CA ALA A 49 -4.73 -2.05 10.17
C ALA A 49 -3.52 -1.20 9.81
N ALA A 50 -2.33 -1.58 10.27
CA ALA A 50 -1.12 -0.80 10.03
C ALA A 50 -1.05 -0.47 8.52
N PRO A 51 -0.69 0.77 8.13
CA PRO A 51 -0.68 1.15 6.73
C PRO A 51 0.12 0.11 5.92
N ARG A 52 -0.51 -0.44 4.88
CA ARG A 52 0.17 -1.38 3.98
C ARG A 52 1.19 -0.58 3.18
N ALA A 53 2.42 -1.09 3.08
CA ALA A 53 3.37 -0.51 2.15
C ALA A 53 2.82 -0.58 0.73
N PHE A 54 3.14 0.43 -0.08
CA PHE A 54 2.60 0.55 -1.43
C PHE A 54 3.72 0.58 -2.47
N PHE A 55 3.74 -0.41 -3.36
CA PHE A 55 4.67 -0.48 -4.48
C PHE A 55 3.96 -0.19 -5.79
N VAL A 56 4.51 0.75 -6.55
CA VAL A 56 3.91 1.20 -7.81
C VAL A 56 4.89 0.95 -8.94
N PHE A 57 4.43 0.29 -9.99
CA PHE A 57 5.18 0.03 -11.20
C PHE A 57 4.38 0.50 -12.40
N GLY A 58 5.05 0.87 -13.48
CA GLY A 58 4.36 1.21 -14.71
C GLY A 58 4.89 2.42 -15.43
N ASP A 59 3.97 3.12 -16.09
CA ASP A 59 4.23 4.24 -16.97
C ASP A 59 3.83 5.61 -16.40
N SER A 60 3.65 6.59 -17.29
CA SER A 60 3.30 7.98 -16.95
C SER A 60 2.00 8.13 -16.16
N LEU A 61 1.07 7.16 -16.26
CA LEU A 61 -0.22 7.23 -15.55
C LEU A 61 -0.03 7.18 -14.03
N VAL A 62 1.07 6.61 -13.57
CA VAL A 62 1.37 6.40 -12.16
C VAL A 62 2.74 6.92 -11.75
N ASP A 63 3.56 7.43 -12.67
CA ASP A 63 4.81 8.14 -12.34
C ASP A 63 4.51 9.40 -11.51
N ASN A 64 5.28 9.57 -10.44
CA ASN A 64 5.20 10.71 -9.55
C ASN A 64 6.51 11.50 -9.44
N GLY A 65 7.44 11.30 -10.38
CA GLY A 65 8.63 12.13 -10.56
C GLY A 65 9.93 11.38 -10.75
N ASN A 66 9.95 10.07 -11.02
CA ASN A 66 11.20 9.35 -11.30
C ASN A 66 11.90 9.94 -12.52
N ASN A 67 11.13 10.31 -13.55
CA ASN A 67 11.68 10.88 -14.79
C ASN A 67 12.40 12.22 -14.59
N ASN A 68 12.13 12.94 -13.51
CA ASN A 68 12.82 14.21 -13.20
C ASN A 68 14.31 14.00 -12.90
N TYR A 69 14.69 12.78 -12.51
CA TYR A 69 16.07 12.40 -12.21
C TYR A 69 16.84 11.82 -13.42
N LEU A 70 16.22 11.75 -14.60
CA LEU A 70 16.78 11.13 -15.80
C LEU A 70 16.98 12.15 -16.91
N LEU A 71 18.05 12.03 -17.71
CA LEU A 71 18.16 12.81 -18.95
C LEU A 71 17.17 12.28 -20.01
N THR A 72 15.94 12.80 -19.97
CA THR A 72 14.79 12.34 -20.75
C THR A 72 13.93 13.51 -21.20
N THR A 73 13.20 13.33 -22.30
CA THR A 73 12.16 14.27 -22.74
C THR A 73 10.79 13.95 -22.16
N ALA A 74 10.60 12.75 -21.57
CA ALA A 74 9.36 12.36 -20.93
C ALA A 74 9.32 12.89 -19.48
N ARG A 75 9.11 14.20 -19.30
CA ARG A 75 9.05 14.84 -17.97
C ARG A 75 7.77 15.62 -17.75
N ALA A 76 7.36 15.68 -16.48
CA ALA A 76 6.23 16.48 -16.00
C ALA A 76 6.67 17.48 -14.91
N ASP A 77 7.82 18.13 -15.13
CA ASP A 77 8.48 19.08 -14.22
C ASP A 77 8.27 20.57 -14.61
N ALA A 78 7.30 20.85 -15.48
CA ALA A 78 6.91 22.20 -15.91
C ALA A 78 5.38 22.38 -15.97
N PRO A 79 4.85 23.62 -16.00
CA PRO A 79 3.43 23.85 -16.25
C PRO A 79 2.95 23.19 -17.56
N PRO A 80 1.69 22.70 -17.65
CA PRO A 80 0.60 22.86 -16.69
C PRO A 80 0.58 21.80 -15.56
N TYR A 81 1.55 20.88 -15.51
CA TYR A 81 1.55 19.82 -14.50
C TYR A 81 1.61 20.40 -13.08
N GLY A 82 0.79 19.86 -12.19
CA GLY A 82 0.72 20.31 -10.79
C GLY A 82 -0.06 21.60 -10.53
N ILE A 83 -0.75 22.19 -11.53
CA ILE A 83 -1.55 23.42 -11.34
C ILE A 83 -2.66 23.28 -10.29
N ASP A 84 -3.28 22.10 -10.18
CA ASP A 84 -4.32 21.76 -9.22
C ASP A 84 -3.76 21.02 -7.98
N PHE A 85 -2.45 20.80 -7.91
CA PHE A 85 -1.81 20.21 -6.73
C PHE A 85 -1.78 21.24 -5.59
N PRO A 86 -1.84 20.86 -4.30
CA PRO A 86 -1.82 21.81 -3.18
C PRO A 86 -0.64 22.80 -3.16
N SER A 87 0.49 22.43 -3.78
CA SER A 87 1.66 23.31 -3.90
C SER A 87 1.61 24.26 -5.10
N HIS A 88 0.68 24.06 -6.04
CA HIS A 88 0.57 24.75 -7.33
C HIS A 88 1.89 24.76 -8.14
N ARG A 89 2.71 23.71 -7.96
CA ARG A 89 4.01 23.55 -8.63
C ARG A 89 4.05 22.19 -9.33
N ALA A 90 4.81 22.14 -10.43
CA ALA A 90 5.05 20.88 -11.13
C ALA A 90 5.63 19.82 -10.19
N THR A 91 5.02 18.64 -10.21
CA THR A 91 5.27 17.57 -9.25
C THR A 91 5.98 16.36 -9.85
N GLY A 92 6.17 16.32 -11.18
CA GLY A 92 6.61 15.11 -11.89
C GLY A 92 5.47 14.14 -12.21
N ARG A 93 4.22 14.44 -11.82
CA ARG A 93 3.03 13.67 -12.21
C ARG A 93 2.51 14.18 -13.55
N PHE A 94 2.14 13.27 -14.45
CA PHE A 94 1.51 13.59 -15.73
C PHE A 94 0.02 13.94 -15.54
N SER A 95 -0.27 14.86 -14.63
CA SER A 95 -1.59 15.31 -14.22
C SER A 95 -1.52 16.76 -13.73
N ASN A 96 -2.66 17.45 -13.71
CA ASN A 96 -2.75 18.75 -13.05
C ASN A 96 -2.58 18.65 -11.54
N GLY A 97 -2.85 17.49 -10.93
CA GLY A 97 -2.82 17.31 -9.49
C GLY A 97 -2.36 15.92 -9.11
N LEU A 98 -3.15 15.27 -8.25
CA LEU A 98 -2.92 13.89 -7.82
C LEU A 98 -3.05 12.91 -9.01
N ASN A 99 -2.27 11.84 -8.97
CA ASN A 99 -2.42 10.69 -9.85
C ASN A 99 -3.05 9.50 -9.08
N ILE A 100 -3.29 8.39 -9.78
CA ILE A 100 -3.99 7.22 -9.21
C ILE A 100 -3.32 6.72 -7.90
N PRO A 101 -1.98 6.52 -7.85
CA PRO A 101 -1.29 6.17 -6.61
C PRO A 101 -1.57 7.12 -5.44
N ASP A 102 -1.58 8.42 -5.66
CA ASP A 102 -1.81 9.37 -4.57
C ASP A 102 -3.22 9.22 -4.01
N ILE A 103 -4.21 9.10 -4.88
CA ILE A 103 -5.62 8.94 -4.49
C ILE A 103 -5.80 7.64 -3.70
N ILE A 104 -5.12 6.56 -4.09
CA ILE A 104 -5.11 5.29 -3.35
C ILE A 104 -4.45 5.50 -1.97
N SER A 105 -3.29 6.15 -1.90
CA SER A 105 -2.61 6.46 -0.64
C SER A 105 -3.51 7.28 0.32
N GLU A 106 -4.21 8.30 -0.19
CA GLU A 106 -5.16 9.09 0.60
C GLU A 106 -6.29 8.24 1.16
N HIS A 107 -6.86 7.34 0.35
CA HIS A 107 -7.91 6.41 0.81
C HIS A 107 -7.42 5.41 1.85
N LEU A 108 -6.14 5.03 1.79
CA LEU A 108 -5.50 4.16 2.78
C LEU A 108 -5.10 4.92 4.06
N GLY A 109 -5.25 6.25 4.09
CA GLY A 109 -4.74 7.08 5.19
C GLY A 109 -3.21 7.03 5.30
N ALA A 110 -2.52 6.71 4.21
CA ALA A 110 -1.07 6.56 4.15
C ALA A 110 -0.43 7.76 3.43
N GLU A 111 0.83 8.03 3.74
CA GLU A 111 1.62 8.97 2.95
C GLU A 111 1.80 8.42 1.51
N PRO A 112 1.85 9.28 0.47
CA PRO A 112 2.22 8.87 -0.87
C PRO A 112 3.61 8.21 -0.93
N ALA A 113 3.73 7.12 -1.67
CA ALA A 113 5.02 6.48 -1.93
C ALA A 113 5.93 7.43 -2.73
N LEU A 114 7.18 7.63 -2.29
CA LEU A 114 8.12 8.50 -3.00
C LEU A 114 8.63 7.84 -4.30
N PRO A 115 9.04 8.64 -5.30
CA PRO A 115 9.79 8.11 -6.45
C PRO A 115 11.04 7.37 -5.97
N TYR A 116 11.35 6.21 -6.53
CA TYR A 116 12.50 5.40 -6.16
C TYR A 116 13.82 6.18 -6.26
N LEU A 117 13.95 7.03 -7.28
CA LEU A 117 15.15 7.84 -7.50
C LEU A 117 15.24 9.07 -6.59
N SER A 118 14.23 9.34 -5.76
CA SER A 118 14.27 10.47 -4.83
C SER A 118 15.34 10.27 -3.75
N PRO A 119 16.19 11.27 -3.48
CA PRO A 119 17.16 11.22 -2.37
C PRO A 119 16.46 11.20 -0.99
N GLU A 120 15.17 11.51 -0.93
CA GLU A 120 14.36 11.47 0.28
C GLU A 120 13.87 10.05 0.62
N LEU A 121 13.94 9.10 -0.32
CA LEU A 121 13.57 7.69 -0.09
C LEU A 121 14.66 6.97 0.73
N ARG A 122 14.67 7.26 2.03
CA ARG A 122 15.61 6.70 3.00
C ARG A 122 14.99 6.61 4.40
N GLY A 123 15.58 5.77 5.25
CA GLY A 123 15.13 5.60 6.63
C GLY A 123 13.66 5.17 6.71
N ALA A 124 12.88 5.82 7.59
CA ALA A 124 11.48 5.48 7.79
C ALA A 124 10.59 5.64 6.53
N LYS A 125 11.00 6.45 5.54
CA LYS A 125 10.29 6.56 4.26
C LYS A 125 10.31 5.24 3.47
N LEU A 126 11.30 4.38 3.71
CA LEU A 126 11.30 3.04 3.14
C LEU A 126 10.10 2.22 3.66
N LEU A 127 9.55 2.49 4.84
CA LEU A 127 8.43 1.72 5.38
C LEU A 127 7.08 2.02 4.69
N VAL A 128 6.99 3.13 3.95
CA VAL A 128 5.78 3.50 3.20
C VAL A 128 5.66 2.72 1.88
N GLY A 129 6.80 2.30 1.32
CA GLY A 129 6.90 1.75 -0.02
C GLY A 129 7.60 2.72 -0.98
N ALA A 130 7.48 2.46 -2.28
CA ALA A 130 8.16 3.24 -3.31
C ALA A 130 7.44 3.14 -4.65
N ASN A 131 7.57 4.21 -5.44
CA ASN A 131 7.10 4.26 -6.81
C ASN A 131 8.28 4.07 -7.78
N PHE A 132 8.23 3.02 -8.59
CA PHE A 132 9.25 2.65 -9.58
C PHE A 132 8.85 3.03 -11.01
N ALA A 133 7.64 3.54 -11.21
CA ALA A 133 7.10 3.84 -12.53
C ALA A 133 7.91 4.92 -13.26
N SER A 134 7.86 4.89 -14.59
CA SER A 134 8.58 5.83 -15.43
C SER A 134 7.82 6.14 -16.71
N ALA A 135 7.62 7.41 -16.98
CA ALA A 135 6.92 7.84 -18.19
C ALA A 135 7.61 7.40 -19.48
N GLY A 136 6.77 7.06 -20.47
CA GLY A 136 7.18 6.64 -21.80
C GLY A 136 7.47 5.15 -21.94
N VAL A 137 7.56 4.40 -20.83
CA VAL A 137 7.76 2.95 -20.88
C VAL A 137 6.51 2.22 -21.38
N GLY A 138 6.71 1.10 -22.06
CA GLY A 138 5.66 0.14 -22.39
C GLY A 138 5.99 -1.25 -21.86
N ILE A 139 5.14 -2.22 -22.22
CA ILE A 139 5.35 -3.65 -22.02
C ILE A 139 6.59 -4.10 -22.81
N LEU A 140 6.74 -3.63 -24.04
CA LEU A 140 7.89 -3.98 -24.88
C LEU A 140 9.10 -3.10 -24.54
N ASN A 141 10.28 -3.73 -24.55
CA ASN A 141 11.54 -3.05 -24.24
C ASN A 141 12.01 -2.05 -25.32
N ASP A 142 11.34 -1.99 -26.47
CA ASP A 142 11.62 -1.00 -27.52
C ASP A 142 10.54 0.09 -27.63
N THR A 143 9.45 0.02 -26.85
CA THR A 143 8.45 1.09 -26.77
C THR A 143 9.03 2.30 -26.04
N GLY A 144 8.90 3.52 -26.57
CA GLY A 144 9.36 4.73 -25.87
C GLY A 144 10.84 5.08 -26.06
N VAL A 145 11.53 4.44 -27.01
CA VAL A 145 12.94 4.76 -27.37
C VAL A 145 13.14 6.23 -27.75
N GLN A 146 12.10 6.90 -28.26
CA GLN A 146 12.14 8.33 -28.61
C GLN A 146 12.34 9.26 -27.40
N PHE A 147 12.14 8.76 -26.18
CA PHE A 147 12.29 9.55 -24.95
C PHE A 147 13.72 9.52 -24.38
N VAL A 148 14.69 8.97 -25.13
CA VAL A 148 16.11 8.87 -24.77
C VAL A 148 16.36 7.94 -23.58
N ASN A 149 16.05 8.39 -22.36
CA ASN A 149 16.28 7.62 -21.14
C ASN A 149 14.96 7.43 -20.39
N ILE A 150 14.59 6.19 -20.11
CA ILE A 150 13.37 5.82 -19.38
C ILE A 150 13.67 4.56 -18.55
N ILE A 151 12.97 4.37 -17.44
CA ILE A 151 13.15 3.19 -16.59
C ILE A 151 12.30 2.06 -17.17
N ARG A 152 12.95 1.16 -17.91
CA ARG A 152 12.32 -0.02 -18.50
C ARG A 152 11.77 -0.94 -17.41
N MET A 153 10.78 -1.76 -17.75
CA MET A 153 10.15 -2.61 -16.74
C MET A 153 11.15 -3.53 -16.03
N GLY A 154 12.13 -4.09 -16.76
CA GLY A 154 13.22 -4.85 -16.13
C GLY A 154 14.05 -4.03 -15.13
N ASP A 155 14.29 -2.74 -15.40
CA ASP A 155 14.98 -1.84 -14.47
C ASP A 155 14.10 -1.46 -13.27
N GLN A 156 12.79 -1.31 -13.45
CA GLN A 156 11.87 -1.09 -12.33
C GLN A 156 11.90 -2.29 -11.35
N LEU A 157 11.94 -3.53 -11.88
CA LEU A 157 12.10 -4.74 -11.06
C LEU A 157 13.47 -4.82 -10.38
N ARG A 158 14.54 -4.45 -11.10
CA ARG A 158 15.88 -4.37 -10.53
C ARG A 158 15.94 -3.35 -9.38
N TYR A 159 15.32 -2.18 -9.57
CA TYR A 159 15.19 -1.16 -8.53
C TYR A 159 14.35 -1.62 -7.35
N PHE A 160 13.32 -2.43 -7.57
CA PHE A 160 12.60 -3.07 -6.47
C PHE A 160 13.50 -4.02 -5.67
N GLY A 161 14.32 -4.84 -6.33
CA GLY A 161 15.32 -5.67 -5.65
C GLY A 161 16.37 -4.86 -4.88
N GLU A 162 16.81 -3.72 -5.40
CA GLU A 162 17.68 -2.77 -4.69
C GLU A 162 16.99 -2.13 -3.49
N TYR A 163 15.73 -1.72 -3.65
CA TYR A 163 14.91 -1.19 -2.58
C TYR A 163 14.76 -2.22 -1.44
N GLN A 164 14.47 -3.49 -1.75
CA GLN A 164 14.37 -4.55 -0.75
C GLN A 164 15.66 -4.70 0.05
N ARG A 165 16.84 -4.59 -0.59
CA ARG A 165 18.13 -4.59 0.12
C ARG A 165 18.29 -3.38 1.04
N LYS A 166 17.93 -2.18 0.59
CA LYS A 166 17.94 -0.96 1.42
C LYS A 166 17.00 -1.10 2.63
N LEU A 167 15.82 -1.67 2.41
CA LEU A 167 14.83 -1.91 3.45
C LEU A 167 15.34 -2.93 4.49
N ARG A 168 15.90 -4.07 4.05
CA ARG A 168 16.51 -5.08 4.93
C ARG A 168 17.64 -4.48 5.77
N ALA A 169 18.48 -3.63 5.17
CA ALA A 169 19.55 -2.95 5.90
C ALA A 169 19.03 -1.95 6.95
N PHE A 170 17.87 -1.32 6.72
CA PHE A 170 17.29 -0.34 7.64
C PHE A 170 16.40 -0.97 8.74
N ALA A 171 15.52 -1.90 8.37
CA ALA A 171 14.48 -2.44 9.25
C ALA A 171 14.78 -3.87 9.74
N GLY A 172 15.81 -4.53 9.19
CA GLY A 172 16.10 -5.94 9.42
C GLY A 172 15.30 -6.87 8.50
N GLU A 173 15.80 -8.10 8.34
CA GLU A 173 15.27 -9.10 7.41
C GLU A 173 13.80 -9.43 7.66
N GLU A 174 13.43 -9.70 8.92
CA GLU A 174 12.09 -10.16 9.27
C GLU A 174 11.03 -9.07 9.04
N GLN A 175 11.31 -7.83 9.41
CA GLN A 175 10.40 -6.71 9.18
C GLN A 175 10.30 -6.37 7.69
N ALA A 176 11.42 -6.41 6.96
CA ALA A 176 11.41 -6.20 5.52
C ALA A 176 10.55 -7.25 4.80
N ALA A 177 10.70 -8.53 5.15
CA ALA A 177 9.91 -9.62 4.58
C ALA A 177 8.40 -9.47 4.88
N ARG A 178 8.04 -9.13 6.13
CA ARG A 178 6.65 -8.85 6.52
C ARG A 178 6.05 -7.67 5.74
N LEU A 179 6.83 -6.61 5.56
CA LEU A 179 6.38 -5.42 4.85
C LEU A 179 6.14 -5.71 3.37
N VAL A 180 7.08 -6.41 2.71
CA VAL A 180 6.96 -6.75 1.29
C VAL A 180 5.81 -7.71 1.02
N SER A 181 5.66 -8.76 1.84
CA SER A 181 4.55 -9.73 1.70
C SER A 181 3.17 -9.15 2.02
N GLY A 182 3.11 -8.16 2.91
CA GLY A 182 1.88 -7.45 3.27
C GLY A 182 1.55 -6.25 2.37
N ALA A 183 2.36 -5.94 1.37
CA ALA A 183 2.21 -4.74 0.56
C ALA A 183 0.97 -4.77 -0.36
N LEU A 184 0.56 -3.58 -0.81
CA LEU A 184 -0.28 -3.39 -1.99
C LEU A 184 0.63 -3.14 -3.19
N VAL A 185 0.29 -3.70 -4.35
CA VAL A 185 1.02 -3.43 -5.59
C VAL A 185 0.08 -2.94 -6.70
N LEU A 186 0.49 -1.86 -7.37
CA LEU A 186 -0.16 -1.33 -8.55
C LEU A 186 0.78 -1.43 -9.75
N VAL A 187 0.27 -1.93 -10.87
CA VAL A 187 1.01 -2.03 -12.13
C VAL A 187 0.18 -1.42 -13.25
N THR A 188 0.71 -0.44 -13.98
CA THR A 188 0.04 0.15 -15.15
C THR A 188 0.97 0.20 -16.37
N LEU A 189 0.65 -0.56 -17.42
CA LEU A 189 1.45 -0.64 -18.64
C LEU A 189 0.58 -0.95 -19.85
N GLY A 190 1.08 -0.61 -21.04
CA GLY A 190 0.52 -1.09 -22.31
C GLY A 190 0.01 0.01 -23.22
N GLY A 191 -0.47 1.13 -22.68
CA GLY A 191 -0.99 2.24 -23.49
C GLY A 191 0.05 2.76 -24.50
N ASN A 192 1.29 2.92 -24.04
CA ASN A 192 2.40 3.36 -24.88
C ASN A 192 2.73 2.39 -26.03
N ASP A 193 2.52 1.09 -25.85
CA ASP A 193 2.77 0.07 -26.89
C ASP A 193 1.80 0.24 -28.06
N PHE A 194 0.57 0.68 -27.81
CA PHE A 194 -0.38 0.99 -28.88
C PHE A 194 -0.20 2.39 -29.44
N VAL A 195 -0.10 3.42 -28.58
CA VAL A 195 0.01 4.81 -29.01
C VAL A 195 1.24 5.00 -29.90
N ASN A 196 2.42 4.55 -29.46
CA ASN A 196 3.66 4.80 -30.20
C ASN A 196 3.75 3.98 -31.50
N ASN A 197 3.12 2.82 -31.55
CA ASN A 197 3.27 1.89 -32.67
C ASN A 197 2.08 1.91 -33.66
N TYR A 198 0.88 2.31 -33.27
CA TYR A 198 -0.31 2.18 -34.13
C TYR A 198 -1.08 3.49 -34.32
N TYR A 199 -0.98 4.45 -33.40
CA TYR A 199 -1.82 5.65 -33.44
C TYR A 199 -1.04 6.95 -33.67
N LEU A 200 0.18 7.06 -33.14
CA LEU A 200 0.99 8.28 -33.26
C LEU A 200 1.89 8.28 -34.49
N VAL A 201 2.45 7.12 -34.85
CA VAL A 201 3.41 6.98 -35.95
C VAL A 201 2.77 6.20 -37.09
N PRO A 202 2.35 6.86 -38.19
CA PRO A 202 1.85 6.18 -39.37
C PRO A 202 2.89 5.19 -39.91
N MET A 203 2.47 3.96 -40.24
CA MET A 203 3.32 2.93 -40.84
C MET A 203 4.59 2.61 -40.02
N SER A 204 4.49 2.66 -38.68
CA SER A 204 5.57 2.22 -37.79
C SER A 204 6.09 0.83 -38.17
N MET A 205 7.33 0.52 -37.81
CA MET A 205 7.89 -0.83 -38.03
C MET A 205 6.99 -1.92 -37.46
N ARG A 206 6.37 -1.68 -36.29
CA ARG A 206 5.51 -2.66 -35.63
C ARG A 206 4.18 -2.87 -36.37
N SER A 207 3.54 -1.79 -36.81
CA SER A 207 2.29 -1.86 -37.58
C SER A 207 2.45 -2.57 -38.93
N ARG A 208 3.68 -2.62 -39.46
CA ARG A 208 4.03 -3.38 -40.67
C ARG A 208 4.37 -4.84 -40.40
N GLN A 209 4.76 -5.17 -39.17
CA GLN A 209 5.09 -6.54 -38.75
C GLN A 209 3.86 -7.34 -38.35
N TYR A 210 2.89 -6.69 -37.70
CA TYR A 210 1.71 -7.36 -37.15
C TYR A 210 0.43 -6.64 -37.58
N ALA A 211 -0.59 -7.41 -37.94
CA ALA A 211 -1.96 -6.89 -37.90
C ALA A 211 -2.35 -6.65 -36.44
N LEU A 212 -3.19 -5.65 -36.19
CA LEU A 212 -3.54 -5.24 -34.81
C LEU A 212 -4.04 -6.40 -33.93
N PRO A 213 -4.90 -7.33 -34.39
CA PRO A 213 -5.30 -8.47 -33.56
C PRO A 213 -4.16 -9.41 -33.16
N ASP A 214 -3.17 -9.62 -34.03
CA ASP A 214 -1.97 -10.41 -33.71
C ASP A 214 -1.06 -9.70 -32.72
N TYR A 215 -0.95 -8.38 -32.87
CA TYR A 215 -0.18 -7.56 -31.95
C TYR A 215 -0.75 -7.55 -30.54
N VAL A 216 -2.08 -7.49 -30.39
CA VAL A 216 -2.74 -7.60 -29.07
C VAL A 216 -2.38 -8.92 -28.39
N ARG A 217 -2.42 -10.04 -29.12
CA ARG A 217 -2.01 -11.35 -28.57
C ARG A 217 -0.54 -11.36 -28.15
N PHE A 218 0.32 -10.78 -28.97
CA PHE A 218 1.75 -10.65 -28.65
C PHE A 218 1.96 -9.81 -27.38
N ILE A 219 1.34 -8.63 -27.27
CA ILE A 219 1.43 -7.78 -26.08
C ILE A 219 0.94 -8.50 -24.82
N VAL A 220 -0.20 -9.19 -24.89
CA VAL A 220 -0.69 -9.99 -23.75
C VAL A 220 0.32 -11.07 -23.35
N SER A 221 0.98 -11.71 -24.32
CA SER A 221 2.00 -12.72 -24.02
C SER A 221 3.24 -12.14 -23.34
N GLU A 222 3.69 -10.95 -23.74
CA GLU A 222 4.81 -10.27 -23.10
C GLU A 222 4.44 -9.73 -21.71
N TYR A 223 3.20 -9.22 -21.55
CA TYR A 223 2.73 -8.74 -20.25
C TYR A 223 2.68 -9.85 -19.20
N ARG A 224 2.24 -11.05 -19.58
CA ARG A 224 2.26 -12.23 -18.69
C ARG A 224 3.67 -12.54 -18.17
N LYS A 225 4.71 -12.32 -18.97
CA LYS A 225 6.10 -12.53 -18.53
C LYS A 225 6.51 -11.51 -17.47
N ILE A 226 6.10 -10.25 -17.62
CA ILE A 226 6.36 -9.19 -16.63
C ILE A 226 5.71 -9.56 -15.28
N LEU A 227 4.44 -9.97 -15.31
CA LEU A 227 3.72 -10.36 -14.11
C LEU A 227 4.34 -11.59 -13.42
N ALA A 228 4.80 -12.57 -14.21
CA ALA A 228 5.51 -13.74 -13.66
C ALA A 228 6.85 -13.34 -13.00
N LEU A 229 7.65 -12.49 -13.65
CA LEU A 229 8.91 -12.00 -13.09
C LEU A 229 8.72 -11.19 -11.80
N GLN A 230 7.60 -10.46 -11.69
CA GLN A 230 7.24 -9.76 -10.46
C GLN A 230 6.96 -10.71 -9.30
N ALA A 231 6.24 -11.80 -9.55
CA ALA A 231 5.97 -12.82 -8.54
C ALA A 231 7.27 -13.47 -8.03
N ASP A 232 8.22 -13.74 -8.93
CA ASP A 232 9.52 -14.34 -8.59
C ASP A 232 10.44 -13.36 -7.83
N THR A 233 10.43 -12.07 -8.20
CA THR A 233 11.29 -11.04 -7.57
C THR A 233 10.81 -10.66 -6.16
N ALA A 234 9.58 -11.01 -5.79
CA ALA A 234 8.97 -10.63 -4.51
C ALA A 234 9.14 -11.68 -3.39
N ASP A 235 10.01 -12.69 -3.54
CA ASP A 235 10.10 -13.84 -2.62
C ASP A 235 8.68 -14.40 -2.32
N SER A 236 8.01 -14.93 -3.35
CA SER A 236 6.77 -15.74 -3.29
C SER A 236 5.48 -15.14 -2.71
N CYS A 237 5.42 -13.88 -2.25
CA CYS A 237 4.28 -13.40 -1.46
C CYS A 237 3.58 -12.10 -1.91
N MET A 238 3.62 -11.72 -3.19
CA MET A 238 2.72 -10.66 -3.69
C MET A 238 1.38 -11.24 -4.17
N HIS A 239 0.31 -11.04 -3.40
CA HIS A 239 -1.06 -11.50 -3.72
C HIS A 239 -2.07 -10.37 -4.02
N ALA A 240 -1.59 -9.16 -4.33
CA ALA A 240 -2.48 -8.07 -4.72
C ALA A 240 -1.80 -7.17 -5.77
N ALA A 241 -1.91 -7.56 -7.03
CA ALA A 241 -1.76 -6.64 -8.15
C ALA A 241 -3.16 -6.10 -8.48
N ILE A 242 -3.38 -4.80 -8.27
CA ILE A 242 -4.50 -4.13 -8.96
C ILE A 242 -4.01 -3.90 -10.39
N GLU A 243 -4.58 -4.63 -11.33
CA GLU A 243 -4.39 -4.43 -12.77
C GLU A 243 -5.46 -3.46 -13.27
N LEU A 244 -5.04 -2.36 -13.89
CA LEU A 244 -5.91 -1.39 -14.58
C LEU A 244 -5.53 -1.32 -16.07
#